data_AF-A0A1U7DMX9-F1
#
_entry.id   AF-A0A1U7DMX9-F1
#
_cell.length_a   1.000
_cell.length_b   1.000
_cell.length_c   1.000
_cell.angle_alpha   90.00
_cell.angle_beta   90.00
_cell.angle_gamma   90.00
#
_symmetry.space_group_name_H-M   'P 1'
#
loop_
_entity.id
_entity.type
_entity.pdbx_description
1 polymer ?
#
loop_
_entity_poly.entity_id
_entity_poly.type
_entity_poly.pdbx_seq_one_letter_code
_entity_poly.pdbx_strand_id
1 'polypeptide(L)'
;MKTTKTPFNLKKFIYVLIFPLVIGTYGCSNNDDGDDNPTGVCNEVISSATKFSNALTSYQQNPSETTCNNLKNTALDYIEALQDCQKYTEQYGDLEEAAEGYRNLDCSEI
;
A
#
# COMPACT_ATOMS: atom_id res chain seq x y z
N MET A 1 30.67 0.02 12.57
CA MET A 1 29.42 -0.61 13.01
C MET A 1 28.75 -1.21 11.78
N LYS A 2 28.64 -2.54 11.69
CA LYS A 2 27.86 -3.19 10.64
C LYS A 2 26.40 -3.13 11.09
N THR A 3 25.59 -2.29 10.47
CA THR A 3 24.14 -2.33 10.60
C THR A 3 23.70 -3.70 10.12
N THR A 4 23.33 -4.58 11.05
CA THR A 4 22.65 -5.84 10.77
C THR A 4 21.30 -5.49 10.16
N LYS A 5 21.26 -5.35 8.83
CA LYS A 5 20.04 -5.27 8.05
C LYS A 5 19.29 -6.60 8.26
N THR A 6 18.25 -6.57 9.08
CA THR A 6 17.30 -7.68 9.19
C THR A 6 16.82 -8.00 7.77
N PRO A 7 16.81 -9.27 7.33
CA PRO A 7 16.37 -9.60 5.98
C PRO A 7 14.94 -9.09 5.81
N PHE A 8 14.81 -8.05 5.00
CA PHE A 8 13.56 -7.39 4.72
C PHE A 8 12.62 -8.39 4.04
N ASN A 9 11.64 -8.90 4.79
CA ASN A 9 10.65 -9.82 4.28
C ASN A 9 9.56 -9.01 3.55
N LEU A 10 9.92 -8.44 2.39
CA LEU A 10 9.03 -7.68 1.51
C LEU A 10 7.68 -8.39 1.31
N LYS A 11 7.71 -9.72 1.23
CA LYS A 11 6.51 -10.56 1.12
C LYS A 11 5.52 -10.34 2.26
N LYS A 12 5.98 -10.23 3.52
CA LYS A 12 5.12 -10.02 4.70
C LYS A 12 4.35 -8.69 4.59
N PHE A 13 5.03 -7.63 4.15
CA PHE A 13 4.44 -6.29 4.06
C PHE A 13 3.54 -6.13 2.83
N ILE A 14 3.86 -6.80 1.73
CA ILE A 14 2.97 -6.86 0.56
C ILE A 14 1.61 -7.46 0.96
N TYR A 15 1.57 -8.50 1.80
CA TYR A 15 0.31 -9.10 2.24
C TYR A 15 -0.60 -8.12 3.01
N VAL A 16 -0.02 -7.24 3.83
CA VAL A 16 -0.76 -6.20 4.56
C VAL A 16 -1.44 -5.23 3.60
N LEU A 17 -0.77 -4.88 2.50
CA LEU A 17 -1.30 -3.93 1.50
C LEU A 17 -2.27 -4.57 0.49
N ILE A 18 -2.15 -5.88 0.24
CA ILE A 18 -3.09 -6.60 -0.64
C ILE A 18 -4.43 -6.86 0.05
N PHE A 19 -4.47 -6.99 1.38
CA PHE A 19 -5.70 -7.26 2.14
C PHE A 19 -6.82 -6.21 1.93
N PRO A 20 -6.56 -4.88 2.02
CA PRO A 20 -7.58 -3.86 1.76
C PRO A 20 -8.08 -3.81 0.30
N LEU A 21 -7.28 -4.24 -0.68
CA LEU A 21 -7.67 -4.33 -2.09
C LEU A 21 -8.80 -5.35 -2.33
N VAL A 22 -8.83 -6.44 -1.57
CA VAL A 22 -9.83 -7.52 -1.74
C VAL A 22 -11.16 -7.17 -1.08
N ILE A 23 -11.16 -6.33 -0.05
CA ILE A 23 -12.37 -5.91 0.68
C ILE A 23 -13.08 -4.73 -0.02
N GLY A 24 -12.37 -3.99 -0.89
CA GLY A 24 -12.91 -2.85 -1.64
C GLY A 24 -13.90 -3.20 -2.75
N THR A 25 -13.93 -4.45 -3.23
CA THR A 25 -14.80 -4.85 -4.36
C THR A 25 -16.27 -5.08 -3.96
N TYR A 26 -16.57 -5.20 -2.67
CA TYR A 26 -17.95 -5.30 -2.18
C TYR A 26 -18.61 -3.94 -1.91
N GLY A 27 -17.91 -2.82 -2.12
CA GLY A 27 -18.37 -1.48 -1.77
C GLY A 27 -18.63 -0.52 -2.94
N CYS A 28 -18.26 -0.85 -4.17
CA CYS A 28 -18.58 -0.04 -5.35
C CYS A 28 -19.75 -0.66 -6.11
N SER A 29 -20.96 -0.61 -5.54
CA SER A 29 -22.18 -0.71 -6.33
C SER A 29 -22.46 0.68 -6.91
N ASN A 30 -22.19 0.87 -8.20
CA ASN A 30 -22.74 1.97 -8.98
C ASN A 30 -24.28 1.80 -9.00
N ASN A 31 -24.97 2.35 -8.00
CA ASN A 31 -26.42 2.52 -8.09
C ASN A 31 -26.71 4.02 -8.27
N ASP A 32 -27.20 4.28 -9.47
CA ASP A 32 -27.70 5.54 -10.03
C ASP A 32 -29.02 5.91 -9.37
N ASP A 33 -29.01 6.30 -8.09
CA ASP A 33 -30.19 6.88 -7.42
C ASP A 33 -29.73 7.90 -6.39
N GLY A 34 -30.25 9.13 -6.54
CA GLY A 34 -29.84 10.30 -5.78
C GLY A 34 -30.05 10.16 -4.28
N ASP A 35 -29.18 10.87 -3.55
CA ASP A 35 -29.32 11.24 -2.14
C ASP A 35 -29.20 10.09 -1.12
N ASP A 36 -27.96 9.61 -0.93
CA ASP A 36 -27.35 9.43 0.39
C ASP A 36 -25.84 9.19 0.17
N ASN A 37 -25.03 10.21 0.45
CA ASN A 37 -23.57 10.13 0.30
C ASN A 37 -23.05 8.96 1.16
N PRO A 38 -22.55 7.85 0.58
CA PRO A 38 -22.13 6.72 1.38
C PRO A 38 -20.90 7.15 2.20
N THR A 39 -21.10 7.27 3.50
CA THR A 39 -20.08 7.31 4.56
C THR A 39 -18.70 6.83 4.12
N GLY A 40 -17.68 7.71 4.19
CA GLY A 40 -16.28 7.30 4.21
C GLY A 40 -15.70 6.82 2.87
N VAL A 41 -15.89 7.60 1.80
CA VAL A 41 -15.28 7.26 0.51
C VAL A 41 -13.78 7.50 0.55
N CYS A 42 -13.02 6.42 0.73
CA CYS A 42 -11.55 6.42 0.70
C CYS A 42 -11.05 6.45 -0.75
N ASN A 43 -11.44 7.50 -1.49
CA ASN A 43 -11.11 7.67 -2.90
C ASN A 43 -9.60 7.65 -3.16
N GLU A 44 -8.82 8.19 -2.22
CA GLU A 44 -7.36 8.19 -2.32
C GLU A 44 -6.77 6.79 -2.18
N VAL A 45 -7.41 5.89 -1.42
CA VAL A 45 -7.03 4.47 -1.29
C VAL A 45 -7.13 3.77 -2.64
N ILE A 46 -8.19 4.02 -3.43
CA ILE A 46 -8.35 3.37 -4.75
C ILE A 46 -7.25 3.81 -5.72
N SER A 47 -6.99 5.12 -5.77
CA SER A 47 -5.96 5.70 -6.65
C SER A 47 -4.56 5.22 -6.28
N SER A 48 -4.22 5.25 -4.99
CA SER A 48 -2.91 4.82 -4.48
C SER A 48 -2.72 3.31 -4.55
N ALA A 49 -3.77 2.50 -4.32
CA ALA A 49 -3.72 1.04 -4.51
C ALA A 49 -3.37 0.66 -5.96
N THR A 50 -3.92 1.39 -6.94
CA THR A 50 -3.62 1.17 -8.36
C THR A 50 -2.15 1.47 -8.66
N LYS A 51 -1.62 2.58 -8.13
CA LYS A 51 -0.19 2.94 -8.27
C LYS A 51 0.71 1.89 -7.64
N PHE A 52 0.40 1.44 -6.43
CA PHE A 52 1.13 0.39 -5.73
C PHE A 52 1.14 -0.92 -6.52
N SER A 53 -0.02 -1.37 -7.03
CA SER A 53 -0.14 -2.59 -7.85
C SER A 53 0.72 -2.54 -9.12
N ASN A 54 0.70 -1.39 -9.81
CA ASN A 54 1.52 -1.18 -11.01
C ASN A 54 3.02 -1.16 -10.70
N ALA A 55 3.42 -0.52 -9.60
CA ALA A 55 4.81 -0.49 -9.16
C ALA A 55 5.30 -1.87 -8.71
N LEU A 56 4.46 -2.64 -8.03
CA LEU A 56 4.74 -4.02 -7.63
C LEU A 56 4.95 -4.91 -8.86
N THR A 57 4.06 -4.80 -9.85
CA THR A 57 4.18 -5.54 -11.11
C THR A 57 5.48 -5.16 -11.83
N SER A 58 5.80 -3.87 -11.89
CA SER A 58 7.03 -3.37 -12.53
C SER A 58 8.30 -3.91 -11.85
N TYR A 59 8.30 -3.95 -10.52
CA TYR A 59 9.40 -4.52 -9.73
C TYR A 59 9.53 -6.04 -9.91
N GLN A 60 8.40 -6.76 -9.98
CA GLN A 60 8.40 -8.21 -10.20
C GLN A 60 8.90 -8.58 -11.60
N GLN A 61 8.56 -7.79 -12.62
CA GLN A 61 8.98 -8.04 -14.00
C GLN A 61 10.43 -7.63 -14.26
N ASN A 62 10.89 -6.52 -13.67
CA ASN A 62 12.24 -6.02 -13.84
C ASN A 62 12.78 -5.45 -12.52
N PRO A 63 13.35 -6.29 -11.64
CA PRO A 63 13.93 -5.83 -10.38
C PRO A 63 15.17 -4.97 -10.67
N SER A 64 15.12 -3.72 -10.23
CA SER A 64 16.19 -2.73 -10.34
C SER A 64 16.04 -1.70 -9.22
N GLU A 65 17.10 -0.93 -8.95
CA GLU A 65 17.03 0.20 -8.01
C GLU A 65 15.85 1.15 -8.33
N THR A 66 15.62 1.45 -9.62
CA THR A 66 14.52 2.33 -10.05
C THR A 66 13.15 1.75 -9.75
N THR A 67 12.91 0.47 -10.11
CA THR A 67 11.60 -0.17 -9.87
C THR A 67 11.37 -0.46 -8.40
N CYS A 68 12.43 -0.72 -7.63
CA CYS A 68 12.37 -0.83 -6.17
C CYS A 68 11.98 0.49 -5.51
N ASN A 69 12.65 1.59 -5.86
CA ASN A 69 12.35 2.91 -5.30
C ASN A 69 10.92 3.34 -5.66
N ASN A 70 10.46 3.04 -6.88
CA ASN A 70 9.09 3.28 -7.27
C ASN A 70 8.08 2.46 -6.43
N LEU A 71 8.36 1.17 -6.20
CA LEU A 71 7.54 0.32 -5.33
C LEU A 71 7.52 0.86 -3.89
N LYS A 72 8.67 1.26 -3.35
CA LYS A 72 8.80 1.86 -2.02
C LYS A 72 7.93 3.10 -1.87
N ASN A 73 8.06 4.06 -2.77
CA ASN A 73 7.33 5.31 -2.69
C ASN A 73 5.82 5.09 -2.82
N THR A 74 5.39 4.32 -3.82
CA THR A 74 3.95 4.04 -4.03
C THR A 74 3.34 3.20 -2.91
N ALA A 75 4.12 2.36 -2.22
CA ALA A 75 3.65 1.66 -1.03
C ALA A 75 3.44 2.61 0.15
N LEU A 76 4.35 3.56 0.36
CA LEU A 76 4.20 4.57 1.42
C LEU A 76 2.99 5.48 1.16
N ASP A 77 2.83 5.96 -0.08
CA ASP A 77 1.65 6.76 -0.48
C ASP A 77 0.34 5.98 -0.24
N TYR A 78 0.35 4.67 -0.50
CA TYR A 78 -0.81 3.82 -0.28
C TYR A 78 -1.11 3.61 1.21
N ILE A 79 -0.08 3.43 2.04
CA ILE A 79 -0.23 3.32 3.48
C ILE A 79 -0.79 4.61 4.07
N GLU A 80 -0.29 5.76 3.64
CA GLU A 80 -0.79 7.07 4.07
C GLU A 80 -2.28 7.22 3.72
N ALA A 81 -2.66 6.88 2.49
CA ALA A 81 -4.07 6.90 2.09
C ALA A 81 -4.95 5.92 2.91
N LEU A 82 -4.41 4.75 3.28
CA LEU A 82 -5.10 3.80 4.16
C LEU A 82 -5.23 4.35 5.58
N GLN A 83 -4.21 5.02 6.10
CA GLN A 83 -4.27 5.67 7.39
C GLN A 83 -5.32 6.80 7.36
N ASP A 84 -5.28 7.73 6.41
CA ASP A 84 -6.25 8.83 6.32
C ASP A 84 -7.71 8.38 6.10
N CYS A 85 -7.91 7.12 5.71
CA CYS A 85 -9.21 6.49 5.60
C CYS A 85 -9.70 5.98 6.97
N GLN A 86 -10.74 6.63 7.52
CA GLN A 86 -11.36 6.27 8.80
C GLN A 86 -11.79 4.79 8.90
N LYS A 87 -12.04 4.12 7.76
CA LYS A 87 -12.37 2.69 7.72
C LYS A 87 -11.25 1.78 8.22
N TYR A 88 -9.99 2.24 8.14
CA TYR A 88 -8.82 1.44 8.51
C TYR A 88 -8.16 1.87 9.83
N THR A 89 -8.83 2.68 10.66
CA THR A 89 -8.29 3.15 11.95
C THR A 89 -7.85 2.03 12.89
N GLU A 90 -8.55 0.91 12.86
CA GLU A 90 -8.20 -0.26 13.68
C GLU A 90 -6.90 -0.95 13.22
N GLN A 91 -6.48 -0.73 11.97
CA GLN A 91 -5.26 -1.31 11.39
C GLN A 91 -4.07 -0.35 11.39
N TYR A 92 -4.17 0.86 11.98
CA TYR A 92 -3.08 1.85 11.96
C TYR A 92 -1.74 1.30 12.48
N GLY A 93 -1.76 0.44 13.50
CA GLY A 93 -0.54 -0.19 14.02
C GLY A 93 0.16 -1.08 12.99
N ASP A 94 -0.61 -1.91 12.29
CA ASP A 94 -0.11 -2.79 11.24
C ASP A 94 0.35 -1.99 10.00
N LEU A 95 -0.37 -0.90 9.69
CA LEU A 95 -0.01 0.04 8.63
C LEU A 95 1.30 0.78 8.94
N GLU A 96 1.51 1.21 10.18
CA GLU A 96 2.76 1.85 10.59
C GLU A 96 3.94 0.86 10.56
N GLU A 97 3.75 -0.39 11.02
CA GLU A 97 4.78 -1.43 10.89
C GLU A 97 5.14 -1.68 9.42
N ALA A 98 4.14 -1.69 8.54
CA ALA A 98 4.35 -1.80 7.10
C ALA A 98 5.10 -0.59 6.54
N ALA A 99 4.74 0.64 6.96
CA ALA A 99 5.39 1.86 6.52
C ALA A 99 6.87 1.86 6.91
N GLU A 100 7.18 1.50 8.15
CA GLU A 100 8.56 1.35 8.62
C GLU A 100 9.32 0.30 7.81
N GLY A 101 8.67 -0.82 7.49
CA GLY A 101 9.21 -1.81 6.58
C GLY A 101 9.63 -1.19 5.26
N TYR A 102 8.72 -0.51 4.56
CA TYR A 102 9.01 0.13 3.28
C TYR A 102 10.03 1.27 3.40
N ARG A 103 10.03 2.07 4.47
CA ARG A 103 11.04 3.11 4.73
C ARG A 103 12.45 2.52 4.86
N ASN A 104 12.55 1.36 5.51
CA ASN A 104 13.79 0.62 5.73
C ASN A 104 14.21 -0.25 4.53
N LEU A 105 13.41 -0.33 3.47
CA LEU A 105 13.79 -0.99 2.24
C LEU A 105 14.99 -0.26 1.61
N ASP A 106 16.10 -0.98 1.49
CA ASP A 106 17.30 -0.52 0.81
C ASP A 106 17.27 -0.99 -0.65
N CYS A 107 16.98 -0.05 -1.55
CA CYS A 107 16.89 -0.32 -2.98
C CYS A 107 18.26 -0.29 -3.69
N SER A 108 19.33 0.10 -3.01
CA SER A 108 20.68 0.18 -3.61
C SER A 108 21.38 -1.18 -3.73
N GLU A 109 20.81 -2.22 -3.10
CA GLU A 109 21.37 -3.59 -3.10
C GLU A 109 20.55 -4.57 -3.96
N ILE A 110 19.68 -4.05 -4.84
CA ILE A 110 18.84 -4.81 -5.79
C ILE A 110 19.54 -4.92 -7.14
#